data_AF-A0A945JUN7-F1
#
_entry.id   AF-A0A945JUN7-F1
#
_cell.length_a   1.000
_cell.length_b   1.000
_cell.length_c   1.000
_cell.angle_alpha   90.00
_cell.angle_beta   90.00
_cell.angle_gamma   90.00
#
_symmetry.space_group_name_H-M   'P 1'
#
loop_
_entity.id
_entity.type
_entity.pdbx_description
1 polymer ?
#
loop_
_entity_poly.entity_id
_entity_poly.type
_entity_poly.pdbx_seq_one_letter_code
_entity_poly.pdbx_strand_id
1 'polypeptide(L)'
;MRWVPFTFLSVLSVTAAQTEADPVPFSEAPVPHQLVRRAHGPITIDGILDEFDWAVAPQINRFHRVTVGSEFGDLDQATRARLLWDDDALYVAFASRDTDIWALFTEEDDPMWSEEVVEVFIDPDGDGLNYLELEVNPLNARVDLHIRALQPTWDSSIEWDIEGVQTAVGIAGTVNDTSDTDTGWIVEMAIPWAAFLPEIVGGGRPEVGDRWRLNLYRIERGAGAQTHSPMIDLWKQMQDVRQEIATAADTTALSARFNELREQMVPLNEVYELASDYSAWSPTLHPGFHRPSRFGIVEFGP
;
A
#
# COMPACT_ATOMS: atom_id res chain seq x y z
N MET A 1 24.26 23.67 -67.40
CA MET A 1 23.72 22.31 -67.60
C MET A 1 24.35 21.41 -66.54
N ARG A 2 23.71 21.27 -65.38
CA ARG A 2 24.14 20.36 -64.30
C ARG A 2 22.90 19.58 -63.88
N TRP A 3 23.05 18.26 -63.97
CA TRP A 3 22.03 17.24 -63.74
C TRP A 3 21.64 17.14 -62.27
N VAL A 4 20.34 16.95 -62.02
CA VAL A 4 19.76 16.50 -60.75
C VAL A 4 19.35 15.03 -60.94
N PRO A 5 19.68 14.10 -60.05
CA PRO A 5 18.93 12.86 -59.92
C PRO A 5 17.96 12.99 -58.74
N PHE A 6 16.66 12.93 -59.03
CA PHE A 6 15.63 12.66 -58.05
C PHE A 6 15.64 11.16 -57.73
N THR A 7 15.85 10.81 -56.47
CA THR A 7 15.57 9.47 -55.94
C THR A 7 14.24 9.55 -55.19
N PHE A 8 13.21 8.89 -55.69
CA PHE A 8 11.96 8.68 -54.96
C PHE A 8 12.18 7.54 -53.96
N LEU A 9 12.17 7.86 -52.66
CA LEU A 9 12.02 6.88 -51.58
C LEU A 9 10.53 6.84 -51.22
N SER A 10 9.88 5.71 -51.50
CA SER A 10 8.53 5.41 -51.05
C SER A 10 8.53 5.14 -49.55
N VAL A 11 7.91 6.03 -48.77
CA VAL A 11 7.65 5.81 -47.34
C VAL A 11 6.39 4.96 -47.21
N LEU A 12 6.57 3.67 -46.91
CA LEU A 12 5.50 2.82 -46.40
C LEU A 12 5.16 3.30 -44.98
N SER A 13 4.03 3.98 -44.85
CA SER A 13 3.46 4.32 -43.54
C SER A 13 2.84 3.06 -42.95
N VAL A 14 3.52 2.45 -41.99
CA VAL A 14 2.91 1.46 -41.10
C VAL A 14 2.14 2.23 -40.04
N THR A 15 0.83 2.37 -40.23
CA THR A 15 -0.08 2.72 -39.15
C THR A 15 -0.08 1.55 -38.17
N ALA A 16 0.64 1.69 -37.06
CA ALA A 16 0.44 0.86 -35.88
C ALA A 16 -0.98 1.16 -35.37
N ALA A 17 -1.89 0.20 -35.52
CA ALA A 17 -3.14 0.24 -34.79
C ALA A 17 -2.78 0.15 -33.30
N GLN A 18 -3.12 1.18 -32.53
CA GLN A 18 -3.18 1.07 -31.08
C GLN A 18 -4.26 0.04 -30.78
N THR A 19 -3.85 -1.16 -30.39
CA THR A 19 -4.73 -2.10 -29.72
C THR A 19 -5.05 -1.49 -28.36
N GLU A 20 -6.26 -0.98 -28.18
CA GLU A 20 -6.86 -0.82 -26.86
C GLU A 20 -6.63 -2.13 -26.11
N ALA A 21 -6.00 -2.06 -24.94
CA ALA A 21 -5.81 -3.24 -24.11
C ALA A 21 -7.20 -3.81 -23.79
N ASP A 22 -7.44 -5.09 -24.09
CA ASP A 22 -8.69 -5.74 -23.74
C ASP A 22 -8.88 -5.63 -22.21
N PRO A 23 -10.07 -5.21 -21.73
CA PRO A 23 -10.35 -5.16 -20.30
C PRO A 23 -10.12 -6.54 -19.69
N VAL A 24 -9.35 -6.58 -18.60
CA VAL A 24 -9.02 -7.85 -17.91
C VAL A 24 -10.32 -8.50 -17.46
N PRO A 25 -10.70 -9.69 -17.98
CA PRO A 25 -11.96 -10.30 -17.61
C PRO A 25 -11.95 -10.59 -16.11
N PHE A 26 -12.91 -9.99 -15.38
CA PHE A 26 -13.13 -10.30 -13.97
C PHE A 26 -13.27 -11.80 -13.78
N SER A 27 -12.50 -12.36 -12.85
CA SER A 27 -12.60 -13.77 -12.47
C SER A 27 -14.04 -14.12 -12.05
N GLU A 28 -14.57 -15.26 -12.52
CA GLU A 28 -15.94 -15.73 -12.23
C GLU A 28 -16.22 -15.94 -10.72
N ALA A 29 -15.18 -15.97 -9.87
CA ALA A 29 -15.36 -16.08 -8.43
C ALA A 29 -15.89 -14.74 -7.86
N PRO A 30 -16.92 -14.76 -6.99
CA PRO A 30 -17.44 -13.54 -6.40
C PRO A 30 -16.35 -12.79 -5.61
N VAL A 31 -16.46 -11.47 -5.61
CA VAL A 31 -15.66 -10.56 -4.76
C VAL A 31 -16.54 -10.02 -3.64
N PRO A 32 -15.98 -9.64 -2.47
CA PRO A 32 -16.78 -9.05 -1.40
C PRO A 32 -17.34 -7.69 -1.81
N HIS A 33 -18.44 -7.32 -1.15
CA HIS A 33 -19.11 -6.05 -1.33
C HIS A 33 -19.22 -5.34 0.02
N GLN A 34 -18.92 -4.05 0.06
CA GLN A 34 -18.91 -3.25 1.27
C GLN A 34 -19.63 -1.92 1.04
N LEU A 35 -20.56 -1.58 1.94
CA LEU A 35 -21.20 -0.26 1.95
C LEU A 35 -20.27 0.75 2.62
N VAL A 36 -20.03 1.88 1.97
CA VAL A 36 -19.28 3.02 2.52
C VAL A 36 -20.29 4.08 2.89
N ARG A 37 -20.53 4.29 4.18
CA ARG A 37 -21.55 5.24 4.65
C ARG A 37 -21.01 6.66 4.59
N ARG A 38 -21.90 7.62 4.31
CA ARG A 38 -21.52 9.02 4.42
C ARG A 38 -21.37 9.38 5.90
N ALA A 39 -20.32 10.11 6.25
CA ALA A 39 -20.15 10.63 7.60
C ALA A 39 -21.19 11.73 7.89
N HIS A 40 -21.74 11.72 9.11
CA HIS A 40 -22.70 12.72 9.58
C HIS A 40 -22.00 13.91 10.23
N GLY A 41 -20.86 13.67 10.87
CA GLY A 41 -19.98 14.67 11.46
C GLY A 41 -18.60 14.69 10.80
N PRO A 42 -17.72 15.62 11.23
CA PRO A 42 -16.32 15.62 10.82
C PRO A 42 -15.63 14.35 11.33
N ILE A 43 -14.69 13.84 10.54
CA ILE A 43 -13.76 12.77 10.92
C ILE A 43 -12.41 13.42 11.20
N THR A 44 -11.86 13.24 12.40
CA THR A 44 -10.53 13.73 12.75
C THR A 44 -9.53 12.62 12.51
N ILE A 45 -8.46 12.89 11.77
CA ILE A 45 -7.41 11.91 11.53
C ILE A 45 -6.36 12.05 12.63
N ASP A 46 -6.52 11.31 13.73
CA ASP A 46 -5.64 11.36 14.91
C ASP A 46 -5.20 9.99 15.44
N GLY A 47 -5.62 8.90 14.79
CA GLY A 47 -5.29 7.53 15.14
C GLY A 47 -6.23 6.93 16.19
N ILE A 48 -7.35 7.60 16.48
CA ILE A 48 -8.32 7.20 17.51
C ILE A 48 -9.71 7.07 16.87
N LEU A 49 -10.24 5.85 16.81
CA LEU A 49 -11.56 5.58 16.24
C LEU A 49 -12.71 5.87 17.23
N ASP A 50 -12.79 7.08 17.79
CA ASP A 50 -13.79 7.45 18.80
C ASP A 50 -14.98 8.25 18.27
N GLU A 51 -14.96 8.68 17.00
CA GLU A 51 -16.11 9.30 16.36
C GLU A 51 -17.30 8.34 16.27
N PHE A 52 -18.50 8.92 16.43
CA PHE A 52 -19.75 8.19 16.29
C PHE A 52 -19.86 7.50 14.92
N ASP A 53 -19.44 8.18 13.85
CA ASP A 53 -19.49 7.66 12.49
C ASP A 53 -18.61 6.42 12.31
N TRP A 54 -17.42 6.35 12.92
CA TRP A 54 -16.61 5.13 12.95
C TRP A 54 -17.31 4.00 13.71
N ALA A 55 -17.89 4.30 14.87
CA ALA A 55 -18.56 3.29 15.68
C ALA A 55 -19.73 2.61 14.95
N VAL A 56 -20.43 3.33 14.07
CA VAL A 56 -21.60 2.81 13.32
C VAL A 56 -21.30 2.42 11.86
N ALA A 57 -20.10 2.71 11.35
CA ALA A 57 -19.66 2.30 10.02
C ALA A 57 -19.71 0.77 9.89
N PRO A 58 -20.17 0.21 8.75
CA PRO A 58 -20.13 -1.23 8.54
C PRO A 58 -18.67 -1.71 8.56
N GLN A 59 -18.35 -2.69 9.42
CA GLN A 59 -16.98 -3.14 9.64
C GLN A 59 -16.61 -4.30 8.71
N ILE A 60 -15.47 -4.19 8.04
CA ILE A 60 -14.78 -5.30 7.39
C ILE A 60 -14.11 -6.12 8.49
N ASN A 61 -14.58 -7.35 8.68
CA ASN A 61 -14.16 -8.21 9.80
C ASN A 61 -13.12 -9.25 9.43
N ARG A 62 -12.93 -9.52 8.14
CA ARG A 62 -12.15 -10.67 7.68
C ARG A 62 -11.20 -10.25 6.56
N PHE A 63 -9.93 -10.49 6.81
CA PHE A 63 -8.88 -10.54 5.81
C PHE A 63 -8.57 -12.01 5.53
N HIS A 64 -8.10 -12.28 4.33
CA HIS A 64 -7.79 -13.61 3.81
C HIS A 64 -6.31 -13.65 3.47
N ARG A 65 -5.62 -14.72 3.88
CA ARG A 65 -4.21 -14.89 3.54
C ARG A 65 -4.03 -14.90 2.01
N VAL A 66 -3.06 -14.15 1.52
CA VAL A 66 -2.64 -14.12 0.13
C VAL A 66 -1.70 -15.30 -0.10
N THR A 67 -2.29 -16.45 -0.42
CA THR A 67 -1.56 -17.70 -0.70
C THR A 67 -1.90 -18.28 -2.06
N VAL A 68 -1.14 -19.31 -2.47
CA VAL A 68 -1.54 -20.22 -3.54
C VAL A 68 -2.60 -21.18 -2.98
N GLY A 69 -3.86 -21.06 -3.39
CA GLY A 69 -4.88 -22.08 -3.16
C GLY A 69 -5.85 -21.83 -2.01
N SER A 70 -6.53 -22.90 -1.57
CA SER A 70 -7.69 -22.86 -0.65
C SER A 70 -7.33 -22.81 0.85
N GLU A 71 -6.09 -22.47 1.20
CA GLU A 71 -5.67 -22.37 2.60
C GLU A 71 -6.14 -21.05 3.21
N PHE A 72 -7.44 -21.00 3.47
CA PHE A 72 -8.06 -20.01 4.35
C PHE A 72 -7.78 -20.42 5.80
N GLY A 73 -6.51 -20.33 6.22
CA GLY A 73 -6.16 -20.39 7.64
C GLY A 73 -6.62 -19.13 8.37
N ASP A 74 -6.81 -19.25 9.68
CA ASP A 74 -7.00 -18.06 10.52
C ASP A 74 -5.69 -17.25 10.52
N LEU A 75 -5.83 -15.92 10.50
CA LEU A 75 -4.72 -15.00 10.74
C LEU A 75 -4.60 -14.85 12.25
N ASP A 76 -3.42 -15.15 12.81
CA ASP A 76 -3.19 -15.04 14.25
C ASP A 76 -3.34 -13.58 14.72
N GLN A 77 -2.90 -12.66 13.85
CA GLN A 77 -2.93 -11.20 14.00
C GLN A 77 -4.04 -10.61 13.14
N ALA A 78 -5.28 -10.71 13.65
CA ALA A 78 -6.45 -10.30 12.90
C ALA A 78 -6.48 -8.79 12.64
N THR A 79 -6.72 -8.41 11.37
CA THR A 79 -6.95 -7.02 10.95
C THR A 79 -8.42 -6.79 10.60
N ARG A 80 -8.92 -5.61 10.96
CA ARG A 80 -10.26 -5.11 10.63
C ARG A 80 -10.14 -3.76 9.96
N ALA A 81 -11.15 -3.41 9.16
CA ALA A 81 -11.20 -2.10 8.53
C ALA A 81 -12.60 -1.49 8.54
N ARG A 82 -12.65 -0.18 8.37
CA ARG A 82 -13.86 0.61 8.12
C ARG A 82 -13.60 1.62 7.02
N LEU A 83 -14.66 1.97 6.32
CA LEU A 83 -14.65 2.95 5.25
C LEU A 83 -15.80 3.92 5.48
N LEU A 84 -15.52 5.21 5.36
CA LEU A 84 -16.49 6.30 5.37
C LEU A 84 -16.18 7.26 4.22
N TRP A 85 -17.11 8.15 3.92
CA TRP A 85 -16.89 9.20 2.92
C TRP A 85 -17.67 10.46 3.27
N ASP A 86 -17.26 11.62 2.77
CA ASP A 86 -18.05 12.85 2.83
C ASP A 86 -17.84 13.73 1.59
N ASP A 87 -18.13 15.03 1.72
CA ASP A 87 -17.97 15.97 0.60
C ASP A 87 -16.51 16.21 0.22
N ASP A 88 -15.55 15.90 1.09
CA ASP A 88 -14.15 16.30 1.01
C ASP A 88 -13.19 15.10 0.78
N ALA A 89 -13.45 13.95 1.41
CA ALA A 89 -12.54 12.82 1.35
C ALA A 89 -13.20 11.42 1.41
N LEU A 90 -12.44 10.43 0.96
CA LEU A 90 -12.60 9.03 1.35
C LEU A 90 -11.82 8.81 2.66
N TYR A 91 -12.46 8.19 3.65
CA TYR A 91 -11.83 7.83 4.91
C TYR A 91 -11.65 6.32 5.01
N VAL A 92 -10.45 5.90 5.39
CA VAL A 92 -10.11 4.49 5.58
C VAL A 92 -9.49 4.33 6.96
N ALA A 93 -9.99 3.36 7.73
CA ALA A 93 -9.42 3.02 9.02
C ALA A 93 -9.07 1.54 9.07
N PHE A 94 -7.88 1.24 9.61
CA PHE A 94 -7.44 -0.11 9.95
C PHE A 94 -7.31 -0.23 11.46
N ALA A 95 -7.67 -1.40 11.98
CA ALA A 95 -7.35 -1.81 13.34
C ALA A 95 -6.72 -3.20 13.26
N SER A 96 -5.41 -3.26 13.49
CA SER A 96 -4.59 -4.46 13.37
C SER A 96 -4.21 -4.94 14.76
N ARG A 97 -4.65 -6.14 15.12
CA ARG A 97 -4.08 -6.85 16.27
C ARG A 97 -2.64 -7.18 15.94
N ASP A 98 -1.75 -6.90 16.87
CA ASP A 98 -0.33 -7.13 16.74
C ASP A 98 0.27 -7.30 18.13
N THR A 99 1.21 -8.22 18.30
CA THR A 99 1.81 -8.54 19.60
C THR A 99 3.31 -8.22 19.66
N ASP A 100 3.88 -7.77 18.55
CA ASP A 100 5.31 -7.43 18.40
C ASP A 100 5.44 -6.34 17.32
N ILE A 101 4.86 -5.16 17.59
CA ILE A 101 4.72 -4.08 16.61
C ILE A 101 6.09 -3.60 16.17
N TRP A 102 6.31 -3.57 14.86
CA TRP A 102 7.62 -3.38 14.29
C TRP A 102 7.59 -2.46 13.07
N ALA A 103 8.49 -1.48 13.05
CA ALA A 103 8.77 -0.70 11.84
C ALA A 103 10.11 0.02 11.94
N LEU A 104 10.87 0.07 10.86
CA LEU A 104 12.17 0.73 10.77
C LEU A 104 12.14 1.99 9.91
N PHE A 105 11.24 2.04 8.92
CA PHE A 105 11.14 3.17 8.01
C PHE A 105 10.37 4.33 8.63
N THR A 106 10.89 5.54 8.43
CA THR A 106 10.36 6.78 9.02
C THR A 106 10.11 7.86 7.98
N GLU A 107 10.60 7.69 6.77
CA GLU A 107 10.51 8.68 5.72
C GLU A 107 9.44 8.28 4.69
N GLU A 108 8.88 9.30 4.04
CA GLU A 108 8.03 9.12 2.87
C GLU A 108 8.82 8.41 1.75
N ASP A 109 8.15 7.51 1.02
CA ASP A 109 8.72 6.71 -0.07
C ASP A 109 9.81 5.69 0.31
N ASP A 110 10.03 5.45 1.61
CA ASP A 110 10.80 4.30 2.05
C ASP A 110 10.12 2.98 1.57
N PRO A 111 10.86 1.89 1.31
CA PRO A 111 10.31 0.66 0.71
C PRO A 111 9.46 -0.18 1.69
N MET A 112 8.29 0.35 2.06
CA MET A 112 7.40 -0.15 3.12
C MET A 112 6.81 -1.55 2.88
N TRP A 113 6.72 -1.99 1.62
CA TRP A 113 6.41 -3.39 1.26
C TRP A 113 7.39 -4.42 1.84
N SER A 114 8.51 -3.98 2.44
CA SER A 114 9.46 -4.81 3.19
C SER A 114 9.29 -4.75 4.72
N GLU A 115 8.25 -4.10 5.23
CA GLU A 115 7.90 -4.07 6.66
C GLU A 115 6.43 -4.26 6.99
N GLU A 116 6.04 -3.99 8.24
CA GLU A 116 4.65 -4.02 8.67
C GLU A 116 3.93 -2.81 8.10
N VAL A 117 2.85 -3.08 7.37
CA VAL A 117 2.17 -2.04 6.62
C VAL A 117 0.72 -2.45 6.38
N VAL A 118 -0.16 -1.45 6.39
CA VAL A 118 -1.49 -1.58 5.82
C VAL A 118 -1.53 -0.82 4.50
N GLU A 119 -2.23 -1.37 3.52
CA GLU A 119 -2.26 -0.81 2.18
C GLU A 119 -3.69 -0.70 1.67
N VAL A 120 -3.99 0.36 0.93
CA VAL A 120 -5.26 0.57 0.24
C VAL A 120 -5.01 0.78 -1.24
N PHE A 121 -5.64 -0.05 -2.07
CA PHE A 121 -5.55 0.06 -3.53
C PHE A 121 -6.92 0.45 -4.07
N ILE A 122 -7.00 1.50 -4.89
CA ILE A 122 -8.27 2.09 -5.32
C ILE A 122 -8.28 2.28 -6.84
N ASP A 123 -9.25 1.61 -7.49
CA ASP A 123 -9.58 1.67 -8.91
C ASP A 123 -11.02 2.19 -9.06
N PRO A 124 -11.22 3.52 -9.20
CA PRO A 124 -12.54 4.11 -9.19
C PRO A 124 -13.44 3.70 -10.35
N ASP A 125 -12.92 3.64 -11.58
CA ASP A 125 -13.69 3.25 -12.76
C ASP A 125 -13.81 1.72 -12.93
N GLY A 126 -12.95 0.98 -12.25
CA GLY A 126 -12.97 -0.47 -12.17
C GLY A 126 -12.45 -1.18 -13.41
N ASP A 127 -11.74 -0.50 -14.31
CA ASP A 127 -11.24 -1.11 -15.55
C ASP A 127 -10.02 -2.03 -15.33
N GLY A 128 -9.39 -1.90 -14.16
CA GLY A 128 -8.21 -2.64 -13.74
C GLY A 128 -6.93 -2.34 -14.51
N LEU A 129 -6.87 -1.20 -15.20
CA LEU A 129 -5.72 -0.75 -15.97
C LEU A 129 -4.81 0.18 -15.16
N ASN A 130 -5.40 1.10 -14.40
CA ASN A 130 -4.70 2.04 -13.53
C ASN A 130 -5.37 2.14 -12.16
N TYR A 131 -4.59 2.43 -11.12
CA TYR A 131 -5.12 2.62 -9.77
C TYR A 131 -4.11 3.32 -8.86
N LEU A 132 -4.65 3.85 -7.77
CA LEU A 132 -3.89 4.42 -6.66
C LEU A 132 -3.54 3.32 -5.66
N GLU A 133 -2.36 3.42 -5.08
CA GLU A 133 -1.89 2.63 -3.94
C GLU A 133 -1.38 3.58 -2.84
N LEU A 134 -1.79 3.32 -1.60
CA LEU A 134 -1.33 4.06 -0.41
C LEU A 134 -1.01 3.05 0.70
N GLU A 135 0.20 3.15 1.21
CA GLU A 135 0.80 2.34 2.26
C GLU A 135 1.03 3.20 3.50
N VAL A 136 0.74 2.67 4.71
CA VAL A 136 1.07 3.33 5.98
C VAL A 136 1.56 2.31 7.00
N ASN A 137 2.69 2.59 7.64
CA ASN A 137 3.32 1.72 8.64
C ASN A 137 2.96 2.13 10.09
N PRO A 138 3.35 1.35 11.13
CA PRO A 138 3.16 1.71 12.54
C PRO A 138 3.81 3.02 13.00
N LEU A 139 4.80 3.55 12.26
CA LEU A 139 5.46 4.82 12.58
C LEU A 139 4.80 6.03 11.87
N ASN A 140 3.67 5.81 11.19
CA ASN A 140 2.95 6.80 10.38
C ASN A 140 3.78 7.39 9.22
N ALA A 141 4.82 6.68 8.79
CA ALA A 141 5.41 6.95 7.49
C ALA A 141 4.49 6.34 6.42
N ARG A 142 4.59 6.86 5.20
CA ARG A 142 3.68 6.50 4.10
C ARG A 142 4.41 6.38 2.77
N VAL A 143 3.81 5.64 1.87
CA VAL A 143 4.18 5.60 0.45
C VAL A 143 2.91 5.64 -0.36
N ASP A 144 2.91 6.42 -1.42
CA ASP A 144 1.86 6.47 -2.41
C ASP A 144 2.39 6.21 -3.81
N LEU A 145 1.61 5.45 -4.57
CA LEU A 145 1.97 5.09 -5.93
C LEU A 145 0.78 5.28 -6.86
N HIS A 146 1.08 5.81 -8.04
CA HIS A 146 0.21 5.67 -9.19
C HIS A 146 0.66 4.43 -9.98
N ILE A 147 -0.12 3.37 -9.93
CA ILE A 147 0.05 2.20 -10.79
C ILE A 147 -0.61 2.47 -12.14
N ARG A 148 0.20 2.67 -13.18
CA ARG A 148 -0.25 3.08 -14.52
C ARG A 148 -0.48 1.90 -15.44
N ALA A 149 0.28 0.82 -15.26
CA ALA A 149 0.11 -0.42 -16.00
C ALA A 149 0.75 -1.61 -15.28
N LEU A 150 0.06 -2.75 -15.29
CA LEU A 150 0.63 -4.04 -14.85
C LEU A 150 1.21 -4.87 -16.01
N GLN A 151 0.66 -4.68 -17.21
CA GLN A 151 0.99 -5.42 -18.41
C GLN A 151 0.92 -4.49 -19.64
N PRO A 152 1.69 -4.77 -20.72
CA PRO A 152 2.68 -5.84 -20.86
C PRO A 152 3.97 -5.59 -20.06
N THR A 153 4.17 -4.37 -19.57
CA THR A 153 5.27 -3.97 -18.70
C THR A 153 4.72 -3.26 -17.48
N TRP A 154 5.31 -3.52 -16.33
CA TRP A 154 5.04 -2.78 -15.11
C TRP A 154 5.43 -1.30 -15.28
N ASP A 155 4.49 -0.40 -15.01
CA ASP A 155 4.68 1.05 -14.96
C ASP A 155 3.98 1.59 -13.71
N SER A 156 4.78 2.11 -12.78
CA SER A 156 4.34 2.78 -11.56
C SER A 156 5.15 4.05 -11.34
N SER A 157 4.55 5.05 -10.69
CA SER A 157 5.24 6.25 -10.23
C SER A 157 5.17 6.30 -8.72
N ILE A 158 6.33 6.30 -8.07
CA ILE A 158 6.47 6.62 -6.64
C ILE A 158 6.62 8.14 -6.45
N GLU A 159 7.00 8.88 -7.51
CA GLU A 159 7.09 10.35 -7.46
C GLU A 159 5.72 11.05 -7.64
N TRP A 160 4.64 10.28 -7.63
CA TRP A 160 3.29 10.82 -7.69
C TRP A 160 2.72 10.84 -6.28
N ASP A 161 2.29 12.02 -5.83
CA ASP A 161 1.84 12.22 -4.46
C ASP A 161 0.32 12.46 -4.40
N ILE A 162 -0.32 11.92 -3.36
CA ILE A 162 -1.69 12.17 -2.95
C ILE A 162 -1.73 13.51 -2.20
N GLU A 163 -1.79 14.60 -2.96
CA GLU A 163 -1.81 15.95 -2.41
C GLU A 163 -2.92 16.11 -1.35
N GLY A 164 -2.52 16.49 -0.13
CA GLY A 164 -3.42 16.73 0.99
C GLY A 164 -3.89 15.47 1.73
N VAL A 165 -3.31 14.30 1.46
CA VAL A 165 -3.54 13.10 2.27
C VAL A 165 -3.23 13.38 3.74
N GLN A 166 -4.08 12.86 4.63
CA GLN A 166 -3.85 12.89 6.06
C GLN A 166 -3.77 11.46 6.56
N THR A 167 -2.76 11.17 7.39
CA THR A 167 -2.59 9.88 8.03
C THR A 167 -2.25 10.06 9.50
N ALA A 168 -2.81 9.20 10.35
CA ALA A 168 -2.46 9.13 11.76
C ALA A 168 -2.45 7.70 12.26
N VAL A 169 -1.58 7.42 13.22
CA VAL A 169 -1.40 6.09 13.80
C VAL A 169 -1.56 6.14 15.31
N GLY A 170 -2.43 5.28 15.83
CA GLY A 170 -2.58 5.03 17.27
C GLY A 170 -1.93 3.71 17.65
N ILE A 171 -1.02 3.72 18.63
CA ILE A 171 -0.33 2.52 19.11
C ILE A 171 -0.89 2.08 20.46
N ALA A 172 -1.29 0.81 20.57
CA ALA A 172 -1.63 0.15 21.83
C ALA A 172 -0.53 -0.86 22.20
N GLY A 173 0.63 -0.34 22.60
CA GLY A 173 1.88 -1.08 22.75
C GLY A 173 3.12 -0.18 22.66
N THR A 174 4.23 -0.75 22.21
CA THR A 174 5.50 -0.06 21.93
C THR A 174 6.13 -0.58 20.64
N VAL A 175 6.26 0.30 19.63
CA VAL A 175 6.95 -0.04 18.39
C VAL A 175 8.43 -0.35 18.68
N ASN A 176 8.92 -1.47 18.15
CA ASN A 176 10.31 -1.92 18.27
C ASN A 176 10.79 -2.24 19.71
N ASP A 177 9.90 -2.60 20.64
CA ASP A 177 10.28 -3.16 21.95
C ASP A 177 9.94 -4.65 22.01
N THR A 178 10.92 -5.49 21.64
CA THR A 178 10.74 -6.94 21.62
C THR A 178 10.70 -7.58 23.02
N SER A 179 10.75 -6.78 24.09
CA SER A 179 10.77 -7.26 25.47
C SER A 179 9.39 -7.35 26.11
N ASP A 180 8.36 -6.77 25.49
CA ASP A 180 7.00 -6.77 25.98
C ASP A 180 6.02 -7.50 25.05
N THR A 181 4.74 -7.17 25.12
CA THR A 181 3.70 -7.80 24.29
C THR A 181 2.64 -6.76 24.00
N ASP A 182 2.53 -6.41 22.73
CA ASP A 182 1.60 -5.41 22.27
C ASP A 182 0.17 -5.93 22.14
N THR A 183 -0.76 -5.00 21.95
CA THR A 183 -2.16 -5.32 21.62
C THR A 183 -2.49 -5.08 20.15
N GLY A 184 -1.89 -4.05 19.56
CA GLY A 184 -2.11 -3.68 18.17
C GLY A 184 -1.99 -2.19 17.91
N TRP A 185 -2.39 -1.80 16.70
CA TRP A 185 -2.36 -0.42 16.25
C TRP A 185 -3.50 -0.09 15.30
N ILE A 186 -3.73 1.20 15.16
CA ILE A 186 -4.78 1.79 14.35
C ILE A 186 -4.12 2.70 13.32
N VAL A 187 -4.65 2.67 12.10
CA VAL A 187 -4.39 3.70 11.09
C VAL A 187 -5.68 4.38 10.75
N GLU A 188 -5.63 5.70 10.63
CA GLU A 188 -6.65 6.51 9.97
C GLU A 188 -6.05 7.21 8.76
N MET A 189 -6.80 7.24 7.68
CA MET A 189 -6.44 7.91 6.42
C MET A 189 -7.62 8.77 5.96
N ALA A 190 -7.35 10.00 5.55
CA ALA A 190 -8.25 10.80 4.72
C ALA A 190 -7.58 11.06 3.37
N ILE A 191 -8.22 10.58 2.30
CA ILE A 191 -7.77 10.74 0.92
C ILE A 191 -8.70 11.76 0.24
N PRO A 192 -8.25 13.01 0.02
CA PRO A 192 -9.08 14.03 -0.59
C PRO A 192 -9.52 13.63 -2.00
N TRP A 193 -10.77 13.95 -2.38
CA TRP A 193 -11.24 13.65 -3.75
C TRP A 193 -10.41 14.34 -4.84
N ALA A 194 -9.82 15.49 -4.52
CA ALA A 194 -8.95 16.22 -5.42
C ALA A 194 -7.64 15.46 -5.73
N ALA A 195 -7.16 14.62 -4.81
CA ALA A 195 -5.89 13.90 -4.97
C ALA A 195 -5.96 12.79 -6.03
N PHE A 196 -7.17 12.30 -6.35
CA PHE A 196 -7.36 11.37 -7.46
C PHE A 196 -7.27 12.05 -8.83
N LEU A 197 -7.38 13.37 -8.92
CA LEU A 197 -7.53 14.07 -10.20
C LEU A 197 -6.26 14.86 -10.58
N PRO A 198 -5.91 14.92 -11.88
CA PRO A 198 -6.56 14.26 -13.02
C PRO A 198 -6.09 12.82 -13.30
N GLU A 199 -5.08 12.31 -12.59
CA GLU A 199 -4.34 11.11 -12.97
C GLU A 199 -5.10 9.78 -12.78
N ILE A 200 -6.00 9.68 -11.78
CA ILE A 200 -6.79 8.49 -11.50
C ILE A 200 -8.18 8.62 -12.13
N VAL A 201 -8.44 7.79 -13.14
CA VAL A 201 -9.68 7.87 -13.92
C VAL A 201 -10.89 7.51 -13.04
N GLY A 202 -11.93 8.34 -13.11
CA GLY A 202 -13.16 8.13 -12.33
C GLY A 202 -13.08 8.52 -10.85
N GLY A 203 -11.92 8.96 -10.35
CA GLY A 203 -11.70 9.24 -8.91
C GLY A 203 -12.28 10.55 -8.38
N GLY A 204 -13.16 11.23 -9.12
CA GLY A 204 -13.90 12.37 -8.58
C GLY A 204 -14.83 11.97 -7.44
N ARG A 205 -15.30 12.94 -6.64
CA ARG A 205 -16.21 12.66 -5.53
C ARG A 205 -17.43 11.82 -5.98
N PRO A 206 -17.73 10.68 -5.34
CA PRO A 206 -18.82 9.80 -5.74
C PRO A 206 -20.19 10.39 -5.39
N GLU A 207 -21.21 9.94 -6.11
CA GLU A 207 -22.62 10.08 -5.74
C GLU A 207 -23.13 8.84 -4.99
N VAL A 208 -24.24 8.99 -4.27
CA VAL A 208 -24.89 7.86 -3.61
C VAL A 208 -25.32 6.83 -4.66
N GLY A 209 -24.87 5.59 -4.49
CA GLY A 209 -25.10 4.47 -5.40
C GLY A 209 -23.95 4.20 -6.36
N ASP A 210 -22.96 5.10 -6.44
CA ASP A 210 -21.74 4.85 -7.20
C ASP A 210 -20.97 3.66 -6.61
N ARG A 211 -20.24 2.97 -7.49
CA ARG A 211 -19.47 1.78 -7.12
C ARG A 211 -18.06 1.88 -7.64
N TRP A 212 -17.10 1.69 -6.74
CA TRP A 212 -15.68 1.60 -7.07
C TRP A 212 -15.14 0.22 -6.79
N ARG A 213 -13.95 -0.05 -7.32
CA ARG A 213 -13.16 -1.24 -7.03
C ARG A 213 -12.04 -0.86 -6.09
N LEU A 214 -11.89 -1.56 -4.97
CA LEU A 214 -10.74 -1.37 -4.08
C LEU A 214 -10.34 -2.66 -3.39
N ASN A 215 -9.13 -2.72 -2.87
CA ASN A 215 -8.74 -3.75 -1.91
C ASN A 215 -7.96 -3.15 -0.75
N LEU A 216 -7.94 -3.90 0.34
CA LEU A 216 -7.26 -3.53 1.57
C LEU A 216 -6.30 -4.66 1.92
N TYR A 217 -5.05 -4.33 2.23
CA TYR A 217 -4.03 -5.31 2.54
C TYR A 217 -3.41 -5.06 3.90
N ARG A 218 -2.87 -6.14 4.46
CA ARG A 218 -2.00 -6.14 5.64
C ARG A 218 -0.83 -7.04 5.34
N ILE A 219 0.35 -6.52 5.56
CA ILE A 219 1.56 -7.29 5.73
C ILE A 219 1.91 -7.32 7.22
N GLU A 220 1.94 -8.52 7.78
CA GLU A 220 2.32 -8.79 9.17
C GLU A 220 3.69 -9.47 9.21
N ARG A 221 4.57 -9.04 10.13
CA ARG A 221 5.95 -9.53 10.19
C ARG A 221 6.20 -10.34 11.46
N GLY A 222 5.73 -11.58 11.48
CA GLY A 222 5.77 -12.45 12.66
C GLY A 222 7.13 -13.07 13.02
N ALA A 223 8.26 -12.47 12.64
CA ALA A 223 9.60 -13.06 12.81
C ALA A 223 10.05 -13.17 14.27
N GLY A 224 9.42 -12.38 15.14
CA GLY A 224 9.57 -12.40 16.59
C GLY A 224 10.90 -11.83 17.10
N ALA A 225 10.98 -11.66 18.42
CA ALA A 225 12.07 -11.01 19.14
C ALA A 225 13.50 -11.45 18.75
N GLN A 226 13.72 -12.73 18.42
CA GLN A 226 15.06 -13.24 18.07
C GLN A 226 15.57 -12.71 16.73
N THR A 227 14.66 -12.35 15.82
CA THR A 227 14.96 -11.77 14.52
C THR A 227 14.89 -10.25 14.59
N HIS A 228 13.83 -9.74 15.21
CA HIS A 228 13.57 -8.32 15.38
C HIS A 228 14.68 -7.59 16.16
N SER A 229 15.04 -8.04 17.37
CA SER A 229 16.03 -7.31 18.19
C SER A 229 17.36 -7.02 17.45
N PRO A 230 18.03 -8.00 16.81
CA PRO A 230 19.26 -7.72 16.07
C PRO A 230 19.03 -6.84 14.82
N MET A 231 17.87 -6.92 14.17
CA MET A 231 17.54 -6.04 13.04
C MET A 231 17.42 -4.57 13.50
N ILE A 232 16.80 -4.28 14.65
CA ILE A 232 16.71 -2.92 15.23
C ILE A 232 18.13 -2.39 15.48
N ASP A 233 18.97 -3.20 16.11
CA ASP A 233 20.33 -2.80 16.49
C ASP A 233 21.21 -2.54 15.27
N LEU A 234 21.10 -3.39 14.24
CA LEU A 234 21.81 -3.20 12.98
C LEU A 234 21.31 -1.95 12.25
N TRP A 235 19.99 -1.72 12.22
CA TRP A 235 19.39 -0.53 11.62
C TRP A 235 19.90 0.76 12.27
N LYS A 236 19.88 0.83 13.60
CA LYS A 236 20.42 1.97 14.37
C LYS A 236 21.88 2.25 14.00
N GLN A 237 22.71 1.21 13.99
CA GLN A 237 24.13 1.35 13.59
C GLN A 237 24.29 1.82 12.15
N MET A 238 23.45 1.34 11.23
CA MET A 238 23.45 1.78 9.83
C MET A 238 23.07 3.26 9.71
N GLN A 239 22.09 3.74 10.49
CA GLN A 239 21.69 5.14 10.51
C GLN A 239 22.78 6.04 11.08
N ASP A 240 23.44 5.63 12.17
CA ASP A 240 24.59 6.36 12.71
C ASP A 240 25.70 6.51 11.66
N VAL A 241 26.05 5.42 10.96
CA VAL A 241 27.06 5.45 9.89
C VAL A 241 26.61 6.34 8.73
N ARG A 242 25.33 6.35 8.36
CA ARG A 242 24.81 7.27 7.32
C ARG A 242 24.99 8.74 7.72
N GLN A 243 24.72 9.09 8.96
CA GLN A 243 24.93 10.45 9.47
C GLN A 243 26.42 10.84 9.47
N GLU A 244 27.30 9.92 9.84
CA GLU A 244 28.76 10.12 9.74
C GLU A 244 29.17 10.36 8.28
N ILE A 245 28.69 9.53 7.33
CA ILE A 245 28.97 9.66 5.89
C ILE A 245 28.55 11.03 5.36
N ALA A 246 27.37 11.54 5.76
CA ALA A 246 26.82 12.79 5.26
C ALA A 246 27.71 14.02 5.54
N THR A 247 28.62 13.92 6.52
CA THR A 247 29.50 15.03 6.95
C THR A 247 30.99 14.75 6.72
N ALA A 248 31.35 13.53 6.31
CA ALA A 248 32.73 13.11 6.17
C ALA A 248 33.37 13.59 4.85
N ALA A 249 34.65 14.00 4.92
CA ALA A 249 35.44 14.34 3.74
C ALA A 249 35.95 13.10 2.98
N ASP A 250 36.12 11.97 3.68
CA ASP A 250 36.44 10.65 3.11
C ASP A 250 35.48 9.63 3.72
N THR A 251 34.72 8.98 2.85
CA THR A 251 33.68 8.03 3.23
C THR A 251 34.11 6.58 3.05
N THR A 252 35.33 6.30 2.58
CA THR A 252 35.76 4.95 2.16
C THR A 252 35.57 3.91 3.25
N ALA A 253 36.07 4.18 4.47
CA ALA A 253 35.95 3.26 5.60
C ALA A 253 34.51 3.19 6.14
N LEU A 254 33.78 4.30 6.12
CA LEU A 254 32.39 4.35 6.57
C LEU A 254 31.47 3.58 5.62
N SER A 255 31.65 3.70 4.32
CA SER A 255 30.93 2.92 3.31
C SER A 255 31.25 1.43 3.42
N ALA A 256 32.50 1.05 3.72
CA ALA A 256 32.85 -0.35 4.00
C ALA A 256 32.10 -0.87 5.24
N ARG A 257 32.12 -0.13 6.35
CA ARG A 257 31.38 -0.48 7.57
C ARG A 257 29.87 -0.57 7.33
N PHE A 258 29.29 0.36 6.58
CA PHE A 258 27.88 0.31 6.20
C PHE A 258 27.53 -0.96 5.43
N ASN A 259 28.38 -1.35 4.47
CA ASN A 259 28.18 -2.58 3.70
C ASN A 259 28.28 -3.84 4.58
N GLU A 260 29.22 -3.89 5.52
CA GLU A 260 29.35 -4.99 6.49
C GLU A 260 28.11 -5.12 7.39
N LEU A 261 27.52 -4.00 7.84
CA LEU A 261 26.26 -4.01 8.60
C LEU A 261 25.10 -4.51 7.73
N ARG A 262 25.03 -4.06 6.48
CA ARG A 262 24.02 -4.51 5.52
C ARG A 262 24.12 -6.02 5.24
N GLU A 263 25.33 -6.57 5.15
CA GLU A 263 25.54 -8.01 4.98
C GLU A 263 25.06 -8.83 6.19
N GLN A 264 25.17 -8.29 7.40
CA GLN A 264 24.63 -8.93 8.61
C GLN A 264 23.09 -8.94 8.65
N MET A 265 22.44 -7.99 7.96
CA MET A 265 20.99 -7.92 7.86
C MET A 265 20.41 -9.04 6.98
N VAL A 266 21.14 -9.47 5.95
CA VAL A 266 20.65 -10.44 4.94
C VAL A 266 20.05 -11.72 5.54
N PRO A 267 20.74 -12.48 6.42
CA PRO A 267 20.16 -13.71 6.97
C PRO A 267 18.96 -13.45 7.89
N LEU A 268 18.86 -12.26 8.49
CA LEU A 268 17.69 -11.89 9.31
C LEU A 268 16.48 -11.60 8.42
N ASN A 269 16.69 -10.90 7.29
CA ASN A 269 15.65 -10.66 6.29
C ASN A 269 15.08 -11.96 5.71
N GLU A 270 15.90 -13.00 5.51
CA GLU A 270 15.40 -14.30 5.03
C GLU A 270 14.44 -14.96 6.02
N VAL A 271 14.76 -14.96 7.32
CA VAL A 271 13.88 -15.49 8.38
C VAL A 271 12.60 -14.67 8.45
N TYR A 272 12.76 -13.35 8.36
CA TYR A 272 11.69 -12.38 8.40
C TYR A 272 10.70 -12.52 7.24
N GLU A 273 11.18 -12.69 6.00
CA GLU A 273 10.35 -12.94 4.83
C GLU A 273 9.56 -14.24 4.94
N LEU A 274 10.17 -15.30 5.48
CA LEU A 274 9.51 -16.61 5.67
C LEU A 274 8.44 -16.59 6.76
N ALA A 275 8.57 -15.70 7.75
CA ALA A 275 7.61 -15.53 8.83
C ALA A 275 6.52 -14.49 8.52
N SER A 276 6.57 -13.88 7.33
CA SER A 276 5.65 -12.83 6.93
C SER A 276 4.29 -13.39 6.51
N ASP A 277 3.23 -12.80 7.06
CA ASP A 277 1.85 -13.07 6.68
C ASP A 277 1.31 -11.94 5.80
N TYR A 278 0.91 -12.31 4.59
CA TYR A 278 0.29 -11.41 3.62
C TYR A 278 -1.21 -11.64 3.62
N SER A 279 -2.02 -10.59 3.76
CA SER A 279 -3.47 -10.74 3.80
C SER A 279 -4.22 -9.62 3.09
N ALA A 280 -5.42 -9.92 2.60
CA ALA A 280 -6.26 -9.02 1.82
C ALA A 280 -7.73 -9.12 2.24
N TRP A 281 -8.48 -8.01 2.20
CA TRP A 281 -9.93 -8.04 2.36
C TRP A 281 -10.60 -8.87 1.25
N SER A 282 -10.32 -8.54 -0.01
CA SER A 282 -10.76 -9.34 -1.15
C SER A 282 -9.71 -10.39 -1.53
N PRO A 283 -10.06 -11.69 -1.57
CA PRO A 283 -9.11 -12.73 -1.93
C PRO A 283 -8.52 -12.56 -3.33
N THR A 284 -7.19 -12.54 -3.41
CA THR A 284 -6.40 -12.42 -4.64
C THR A 284 -6.37 -13.71 -5.46
N LEU A 285 -6.61 -14.87 -4.82
CA LEU A 285 -6.58 -16.23 -5.39
C LEU A 285 -5.21 -16.66 -5.98
N HIS A 286 -4.22 -15.79 -5.91
CA HIS A 286 -2.86 -15.96 -6.39
C HIS A 286 -1.90 -15.20 -5.48
N PRO A 287 -0.61 -15.55 -5.46
CA PRO A 287 0.41 -14.73 -4.82
C PRO A 287 0.43 -13.31 -5.42
N GLY A 288 0.60 -12.33 -4.53
CA GLY A 288 0.73 -10.91 -4.85
C GLY A 288 -0.57 -10.10 -4.72
N PHE A 289 -0.40 -8.80 -4.48
CA PHE A 289 -1.48 -7.85 -4.23
C PHE A 289 -2.02 -7.19 -5.50
N HIS A 290 -1.17 -6.90 -6.49
CA HIS A 290 -1.53 -6.22 -7.75
C HIS A 290 -2.43 -7.08 -8.67
N ARG A 291 -3.69 -7.24 -8.27
CA ARG A 291 -4.74 -8.04 -8.92
C ARG A 291 -6.05 -7.23 -8.97
N PRO A 292 -6.12 -6.16 -9.79
CA PRO A 292 -7.32 -5.32 -9.85
C PRO A 292 -8.61 -6.06 -10.24
N SER A 293 -8.48 -7.13 -11.05
CA SER A 293 -9.59 -8.03 -11.36
C SER A 293 -10.20 -8.74 -10.13
N ARG A 294 -9.50 -8.70 -8.99
CA ARG A 294 -9.92 -9.26 -7.69
C ARG A 294 -10.23 -8.20 -6.64
N PHE A 295 -10.14 -6.90 -6.94
CA PHE A 295 -10.57 -5.87 -5.99
C PHE A 295 -12.03 -6.08 -5.59
N GLY A 296 -12.35 -5.82 -4.32
CA GLY A 296 -13.71 -5.82 -3.82
C GLY A 296 -14.52 -4.68 -4.43
N ILE A 297 -15.83 -4.72 -4.21
CA ILE A 297 -16.73 -3.64 -4.62
C ILE A 297 -17.03 -2.81 -3.38
N VAL A 298 -16.90 -1.50 -3.49
CA VAL A 298 -17.49 -0.57 -2.54
C VAL A 298 -18.66 0.16 -3.18
N GLU A 299 -19.76 0.33 -2.45
CA GLU A 299 -20.91 1.13 -2.87
C GLU A 299 -21.07 2.31 -1.91
N PHE A 300 -21.12 3.52 -2.46
CA PHE A 300 -21.25 4.74 -1.69
C PHE A 300 -22.69 4.94 -1.26
N GLY A 301 -22.93 4.83 0.05
CA GLY A 301 -24.23 4.97 0.68
C GLY A 301 -24.49 6.37 1.23
N PRO A 302 -25.74 6.64 1.64
CA PRO A 302 -26.07 7.87 2.36
C PRO A 302 -25.46 7.92 3.77
#